data_AF-A0A1Q7WDX9-F1
#
_entry.id   AF-A0A1Q7WDX9-F1
#
_cell.length_a   1.000
_cell.length_b   1.000
_cell.length_c   1.000
_cell.angle_alpha   90.00
_cell.angle_beta   90.00
_cell.angle_gamma   90.00
#
_symmetry.space_group_name_H-M   'P 1'
#
loop_
_entity.id
_entity.type
_entity.pdbx_description
1 polymer ?
#
loop_
_entity_poly.entity_id
_entity_poly.type
_entity_poly.pdbx_seq_one_letter_code
_entity_poly.pdbx_strand_id
1 'polypeptide(L)' 'MDRVDLEAFVVRLIDQVQLRGWAAEYDVEDPSSLREFLWHEAQQRGLRIHTGTVTADDHAVWVYRPKDEDPAHQITEAAE' A
#
# COMPACT_ATOMS: atom_id res chain seq x y z
N MET A 1 5.22 -14.53 -10.26
CA MET A 1 4.39 -14.97 -9.11
C MET A 1 3.08 -15.62 -9.62
N ASP A 2 2.52 -16.66 -8.99
CA ASP A 2 1.16 -17.16 -9.35
C ASP A 2 0.08 -16.19 -8.82
N ARG A 3 -1.11 -16.16 -9.43
CA ARG A 3 -2.21 -15.27 -9.00
C ARG A 3 -2.62 -15.53 -7.55
N VAL A 4 -2.59 -16.80 -7.11
CA VAL A 4 -2.93 -17.19 -5.73
C VAL A 4 -1.90 -16.66 -4.74
N ASP A 5 -0.62 -16.66 -5.12
CA ASP A 5 0.46 -16.11 -4.29
C ASP A 5 0.31 -14.58 -4.13
N LEU A 6 -0.12 -13.87 -5.18
CA LEU A 6 -0.35 -12.44 -5.13
C LEU A 6 -1.51 -12.07 -4.19
N GLU A 7 -2.64 -12.80 -4.25
CA GLU A 7 -3.79 -12.55 -3.37
C GLU A 7 -3.43 -12.79 -1.89
N ALA A 8 -2.75 -13.90 -1.59
CA ALA A 8 -2.29 -14.19 -0.22
C ALA A 8 -1.28 -13.16 0.28
N PHE A 9 -0.42 -12.67 -0.62
CA PHE A 9 0.55 -11.63 -0.33
C PHE A 9 -0.11 -10.27 -0.02
N VAL A 10 -1.10 -9.87 -0.81
CA VAL A 10 -1.89 -8.64 -0.59
C VAL A 10 -2.62 -8.71 0.75
N VAL A 11 -3.28 -9.84 1.05
CA VAL A 11 -3.95 -10.05 2.33
C VAL A 11 -2.97 -9.86 3.50
N ARG A 12 -1.78 -10.47 3.41
CA ARG A 12 -0.74 -10.32 4.43
C ARG A 12 -0.30 -8.88 4.60
N LEU A 13 -0.15 -8.10 3.53
CA LEU A 13 0.22 -6.69 3.61
C LEU A 13 -0.87 -5.85 4.29
N ILE A 14 -2.14 -6.07 3.93
CA ILE A 14 -3.26 -5.36 4.57
C ILE A 14 -3.34 -5.69 6.07
N ASP A 15 -3.14 -6.95 6.45
CA ASP A 15 -3.05 -7.35 7.86
C ASP A 15 -1.91 -6.63 8.60
N GLN A 16 -0.74 -6.48 7.98
CA GLN A 16 0.35 -5.69 8.56
C GLN A 16 -0.01 -4.22 8.72
N VAL A 17 -0.67 -3.62 7.74
CA VAL A 17 -1.14 -2.23 7.79
C VAL A 17 -2.18 -2.05 8.90
N GLN A 18 -3.08 -3.02 9.11
CA GLN A 18 -4.02 -2.98 10.21
C GLN A 18 -3.33 -3.05 11.58
N LEU A 19 -2.32 -3.91 11.71
CA LEU A 19 -1.61 -4.13 12.98
C LEU A 19 -0.60 -3.02 13.30
N ARG A 20 0.09 -2.46 12.30
CA ARG A 20 1.23 -1.53 12.47
C ARG A 20 0.95 -0.12 11.97
N GLY A 21 -0.14 0.09 11.23
CA GLY A 21 -0.48 1.35 10.57
C GLY A 21 0.20 1.56 9.20
N TRP A 22 1.22 0.77 8.87
CA TRP A 22 1.94 0.85 7.59
C TRP A 22 2.63 -0.47 7.24
N ALA A 23 2.92 -0.68 5.96
CA ALA A 23 3.76 -1.75 5.43
C ALA A 23 4.43 -1.28 4.13
N ALA A 24 5.55 -1.90 3.77
CA ALA A 24 6.22 -1.69 2.50
C ALA A 24 6.76 -3.02 1.98
N GLU A 25 6.69 -3.21 0.67
CA GLU A 25 7.27 -4.33 -0.05
C GLU A 25 8.27 -3.81 -1.08
N TYR A 26 9.36 -4.56 -1.26
CA TYR A 26 10.44 -4.29 -2.21
C TYR A 26 10.48 -5.42 -3.26
N ASP A 27 11.18 -5.20 -4.38
CA ASP A 27 11.33 -6.19 -5.45
C ASP A 27 9.98 -6.65 -6.04
N VAL A 28 9.00 -5.76 -6.10
CA VAL A 28 7.68 -6.01 -6.71
C VAL A 28 7.82 -5.99 -8.22
N GLU A 29 7.53 -7.12 -8.87
CA GLU A 29 7.58 -7.26 -10.34
C GLU A 29 6.63 -6.27 -11.03
N ASP A 30 5.41 -6.11 -10.51
CA ASP A 30 4.39 -5.19 -11.03
C ASP A 30 3.75 -4.35 -9.89
N PRO A 31 4.34 -3.17 -9.58
CA PRO A 31 3.86 -2.27 -8.53
C PRO A 31 2.44 -1.78 -8.77
N SER A 32 2.06 -1.55 -10.02
CA SER A 32 0.75 -1.03 -10.41
C SER A 32 -0.36 -2.02 -10.07
N SER A 33 -0.21 -3.27 -10.49
CA SER A 33 -1.16 -4.35 -10.20
C SER A 33 -1.27 -4.55 -8.69
N LEU A 34 -0.13 -4.62 -7.98
CA LEU A 34 -0.14 -4.79 -6.52
C LEU A 34 -0.92 -3.67 -5.82
N ARG A 35 -0.77 -2.42 -6.26
CA ARG A 35 -1.52 -1.28 -5.72
C ARG A 35 -3.02 -1.39 -5.97
N GLU A 36 -3.44 -1.84 -7.14
CA GLU A 36 -4.86 -2.09 -7.45
C GLU A 36 -5.44 -3.18 -6.56
N PHE A 37 -4.72 -4.29 -6.36
CA PHE A 37 -5.16 -5.37 -5.46
C PHE A 37 -5.22 -4.91 -4.01
N LEU A 38 -4.22 -4.17 -3.53
CA LEU A 38 -4.22 -3.59 -2.17
C LEU A 38 -5.44 -2.68 -1.97
N TRP A 39 -5.75 -1.83 -2.94
CA TRP A 39 -6.91 -0.95 -2.86
C TRP A 39 -8.23 -1.74 -2.82
N HIS A 40 -8.37 -2.74 -3.68
CA HIS A 40 -9.57 -3.58 -3.73
C HIS A 40 -9.78 -4.35 -2.42
N GLU A 41 -8.74 -5.02 -1.90
CA GLU A 41 -8.80 -5.76 -0.63
C GLU A 41 -9.07 -4.84 0.57
N ALA A 42 -8.45 -3.65 0.60
CA ALA A 42 -8.72 -2.68 1.64
C ALA A 42 -10.18 -2.21 1.61
N GLN A 43 -10.74 -1.95 0.42
CA GLN A 43 -12.14 -1.58 0.28
C GLN A 43 -13.10 -2.67 0.75
N GLN A 44 -12.85 -3.94 0.39
CA GLN A 44 -13.67 -5.06 0.84
C GLN A 44 -13.69 -5.17 2.37
N ARG A 45 -12.60 -4.78 3.03
CA ARG A 45 -12.46 -4.79 4.49
C ARG A 45 -12.89 -3.47 5.15
N GLY A 46 -13.36 -2.48 4.39
CA GLY A 46 -13.74 -1.16 4.92
C GLY A 46 -12.56 -0.33 5.44
N LEU A 47 -11.34 -0.63 4.99
CA LEU A 47 -10.12 0.09 5.37
C LEU A 47 -9.84 1.21 4.37
N ARG A 48 -9.53 2.38 4.92
CA ARG A 48 -8.88 3.45 4.16
C ARG A 48 -7.39 3.22 4.19
N ILE A 49 -6.77 3.16 3.01
CA ILE A 49 -5.31 3.07 2.86
C ILE A 49 -4.85 4.07 1.79
N HIS A 50 -3.59 4.47 1.87
CA HIS A 50 -2.86 5.14 0.81
C HIS A 50 -1.74 4.24 0.33
N THR A 51 -1.53 4.17 -0.99
CA THR A 51 -0.44 3.39 -1.60
C THR A 51 0.37 4.27 -2.54
N GLY A 52 1.66 3.98 -2.64
CA GLY A 52 2.55 4.64 -3.59
C GLY A 52 3.79 3.80 -3.86
N THR A 53 4.62 4.26 -4.80
CA THR A 53 5.93 3.69 -5.07
C THR A 53 7.04 4.57 -4.50
N VAL A 54 8.23 4.01 -4.30
CA VAL A 54 9.40 4.79 -3.89
C VAL A 54 10.09 5.34 -5.14
N THR A 55 10.34 6.65 -5.19
CA THR A 55 10.94 7.29 -6.39
C THR A 55 12.36 6.77 -6.71
N ALA A 56 13.08 6.28 -5.70
CA ALA A 56 14.41 5.70 -5.86
C ALA A 56 14.39 4.22 -6.32
N ASP A 57 13.23 3.55 -6.20
CA ASP A 57 13.06 2.15 -6.55
C ASP A 57 11.63 1.91 -7.01
N ASP A 58 11.42 1.89 -8.34
CA ASP A 58 10.08 1.74 -8.92
C ASP A 58 9.43 0.39 -8.54
N HIS A 59 10.25 -0.58 -8.11
CA HIS A 59 9.83 -1.89 -7.64
C HIS A 59 9.45 -1.94 -6.16
N ALA A 60 9.43 -0.81 -5.45
CA ALA A 60 9.00 -0.75 -4.07
C ALA A 60 7.61 -0.13 -3.94
N VAL A 61 6.68 -0.82 -3.27
CA VAL A 61 5.34 -0.34 -2.95
C VAL A 61 5.22 -0.13 -1.45
N TRP A 62 4.81 1.07 -1.04
CA TRP A 62 4.44 1.34 0.34
C TRP A 62 2.91 1.49 0.45
N VAL A 63 2.40 1.10 1.61
CA VAL A 63 1.00 1.23 1.98
C VAL A 63 0.91 1.70 3.42
N TYR A 64 0.05 2.69 3.69
CA TYR A 64 -0.23 3.10 5.06
C TYR A 64 -1.72 3.37 5.26
N ARG A 65 -2.18 3.20 6.50
CA ARG A 65 -3.53 3.57 6.92
C ARG A 65 -3.47 4.99 7.50
N PRO A 66 -4.17 5.97 6.90
CA PRO A 66 -4.33 7.26 7.56
C PRO A 66 -5.07 7.05 8.87
N LYS A 67 -4.56 7.63 9.96
CA LYS A 67 -5.29 7.62 11.23
C LYS A 67 -6.56 8.45 11.03
N ASP A 68 -7.69 7.96 11.57
CA ASP A 68 -8.98 8.67 11.56
C ASP A 68 -8.91 10.07 12.21
N GLU A 69 -7.79 10.40 12.89
CA GLU A 69 -7.58 11.66 13.61
C GLU A 69 -6.57 12.64 12.94
N ASP A 70 -6.26 12.55 11.64
CA ASP A 70 -5.40 13.55 11.00
C ASP A 70 -5.97 14.11 9.68
N PRO A 71 -6.70 15.25 9.72
CA PRO A 71 -7.11 15.98 8.52
C PRO A 71 -5.98 16.84 7.89
N ALA A 72 -4.69 16.64 8.20
CA ALA A 72 -3.63 17.58 7.80
C ALA A 72 -2.26 16.96 7.47
N HIS A 73 -2.20 15.80 6.80
CA HIS A 73 -1.01 15.44 6.02
C HIS A 73 -1.24 15.69 4.53
N GLN A 74 -1.30 16.98 4.20
CA GLN A 74 -0.99 17.47 2.86
C GLN A 74 0.48 17.11 2.62
N ILE A 75 0.71 16.00 1.92
CA ILE A 75 2.02 15.66 1.36
C ILE A 75 2.37 16.86 0.48
N THR A 76 3.28 17.70 0.95
CA THR A 76 3.82 18.79 0.16
C THR A 76 4.59 18.13 -0.97
N GLU A 77 4.09 18.30 -2.19
CA GLU A 77 4.91 18.18 -3.40
C GLU A 77 6.22 18.92 -3.12
N ALA A 78 7.32 18.18 -3.08
CA ALA A 78 8.64 18.76 -3.14
C ALA A 78 8.79 19.36 -4.54
N ALA A 79 8.47 20.64 -4.66
CA ALA A 79 8.96 21.45 -5.75
C ALA A 79 10.46 21.67 -5.51
N GLU A 80 11.29 21.20 -6.44
CA GLU A 80 12.56 21.82 -6.85
C GLU A 80 12.92 21.36 -8.26
#